data_AF-A0A7C6N753-F1
#
_entry.id   AF-A0A7C6N753-F1
#
_cell.length_a   1.000
_cell.length_b   1.000
_cell.length_c   1.000
_cell.angle_alpha   90.00
_cell.angle_beta   90.00
_cell.angle_gamma   90.00
#
_symmetry.space_group_name_H-M   'P 1'
#
loop_
_entity.id
_entity.type
_entity.pdbx_description
1 polymer ?
#
loop_
_entity_poly.entity_id
_entity_poly.type
_entity_poly.pdbx_seq_one_letter_code
_entity_poly.pdbx_strand_id
1 'polypeptide(L)'
;MNKKLAVLIALIMILSISVVAFSSCKIGQVELPTVNHEYEAATGTTVEEMTLNAENDGETNIQNSREISIKITIDANGLNSNFGIRASGDTLGAVMGGLMAGIYNSDGSFTAKTINGIEAGENQKWVFYVNDEIQTISPDQIAVADGDEINAVLTDME
;
A
#
# COMPACT_ATOMS: atom_id res chain seq x y z
N MET A 1 -27.17 41.34 21.35
CA MET A 1 -27.45 39.91 21.07
C MET A 1 -26.20 39.30 20.45
N ASN A 2 -25.57 38.34 21.13
CA ASN A 2 -24.23 37.83 20.77
C ASN A 2 -24.29 36.94 19.52
N LYS A 3 -23.51 37.28 18.48
CA LYS A 3 -23.49 36.58 17.18
C LYS A 3 -23.20 35.07 17.29
N LYS A 4 -22.53 34.62 18.36
CA LYS A 4 -22.28 33.20 18.65
C LYS A 4 -23.54 32.42 19.06
N LEU A 5 -24.54 33.09 19.65
CA LEU A 5 -25.80 32.45 20.07
C LEU A 5 -26.76 32.24 18.90
N ALA A 6 -26.70 33.10 17.87
CA ALA A 6 -27.52 32.98 16.67
C ALA A 6 -27.11 31.80 15.77
N VAL A 7 -25.80 31.51 15.69
CA VAL A 7 -25.27 30.39 14.90
C VAL A 7 -25.58 29.03 15.55
N LEU A 8 -25.59 28.96 16.89
CA LEU A 8 -25.91 27.73 17.61
C LEU A 8 -27.40 27.35 17.49
N ILE A 9 -28.30 28.33 17.47
CA ILE A 9 -29.75 28.10 17.28
C ILE A 9 -30.06 27.68 15.84
N ALA A 10 -29.33 28.21 14.85
CA ALA A 10 -29.47 27.81 13.45
C ALA A 10 -29.00 26.36 13.20
N LEU A 11 -27.94 25.91 13.90
CA LEU A 11 -27.43 24.54 13.76
C LEU A 11 -28.36 23.49 14.37
N ILE A 12 -29.06 23.83 15.46
CA ILE A 12 -29.98 22.92 16.15
C ILE A 12 -31.29 22.72 15.36
N MET A 13 -31.76 23.74 14.62
CA MET A 13 -32.98 23.60 13.79
C MET A 13 -32.77 22.77 12.53
N ILE A 14 -31.54 22.71 11.99
CA ILE A 14 -31.22 21.91 10.79
C ILE A 14 -31.17 20.41 11.12
N LEU A 15 -30.91 20.04 12.38
CA LEU A 15 -30.80 18.63 12.79
C LEU A 15 -32.14 17.94 13.06
N SER A 16 -33.26 18.67 13.01
CA SER A 16 -34.60 18.15 13.40
C SER A 16 -35.59 17.94 12.24
N ILE A 17 -35.19 18.09 10.99
CA ILE A 17 -36.08 17.89 9.84
C ILE A 17 -35.45 16.87 8.89
N SER A 18 -35.84 15.61 9.04
CA SER A 18 -36.06 14.62 7.96
C SER A 18 -36.48 13.28 8.55
N VAL A 19 -37.62 13.26 9.25
CA VAL A 19 -38.39 12.02 9.44
C VAL A 19 -39.61 12.16 8.54
N VAL A 20 -39.56 11.60 7.33
CA VAL A 20 -40.79 11.19 6.63
C VAL A 20 -40.54 10.02 5.68
N ALA A 21 -41.20 8.91 6.03
CA ALA A 21 -41.91 7.96 5.19
C ALA A 21 -41.22 7.35 3.95
N PHE A 22 -40.90 6.06 4.05
CA PHE A 22 -41.12 5.14 2.94
C PHE A 22 -42.11 4.05 3.35
N SER A 23 -43.26 4.11 2.68
CA SER A 23 -44.30 3.07 2.66
C SER A 23 -43.72 1.72 2.28
N SER A 24 -44.32 0.68 2.85
CA SER A 24 -44.12 -0.72 2.51
C SER A 24 -44.24 -0.95 0.99
N CYS A 25 -43.14 -1.35 0.35
CA CYS A 25 -43.16 -1.99 -0.96
C CYS A 25 -42.57 -3.38 -0.80
N LYS A 26 -43.43 -4.38 -0.94
CA LYS A 26 -43.11 -5.81 -0.82
C LYS A 26 -42.42 -6.20 -2.14
N ILE A 27 -41.09 -6.22 -2.16
CA ILE A 27 -40.34 -6.69 -3.34
C ILE A 27 -40.13 -8.21 -3.17
N GLY A 28 -40.64 -8.95 -4.15
CA GLY A 28 -40.62 -10.40 -4.17
C GLY A 28 -39.20 -10.97 -4.22
N GLN A 29 -39.06 -12.14 -3.62
CA GLN A 29 -37.90 -13.02 -3.73
C GLN A 29 -37.63 -13.28 -5.23
N VAL A 30 -36.53 -12.75 -5.75
CA VAL A 30 -36.00 -13.16 -7.06
C VAL A 30 -34.81 -14.06 -6.77
N GLU A 31 -34.93 -15.33 -7.12
CA GLU A 31 -33.84 -16.30 -7.00
C GLU A 31 -32.69 -15.89 -7.92
N LEU A 32 -31.50 -15.67 -7.36
CA LEU A 32 -30.29 -15.37 -8.11
C LEU A 32 -29.79 -16.63 -8.83
N PRO A 33 -29.36 -16.54 -10.11
CA PRO A 33 -28.73 -17.67 -10.78
C PRO A 33 -27.36 -17.97 -10.14
N THR A 34 -27.17 -19.19 -9.64
CA THR A 34 -25.86 -19.69 -9.22
C THR A 34 -25.01 -19.94 -10.46
N VAL A 35 -23.94 -19.18 -10.63
CA VAL A 35 -22.92 -19.46 -11.65
C VAL A 35 -21.82 -20.27 -10.99
N ASN A 36 -21.81 -21.58 -11.25
CA ASN A 36 -20.76 -22.48 -10.81
C ASN A 36 -19.59 -22.39 -11.81
N HIS A 37 -18.53 -21.67 -11.46
CA HIS A 37 -17.23 -21.88 -12.08
C HIS A 37 -16.39 -22.73 -11.13
N GLU A 38 -16.23 -24.01 -11.47
CA GLU A 38 -15.14 -24.83 -10.96
C GLU A 38 -13.82 -24.19 -11.40
N TYR A 39 -13.06 -23.68 -10.44
CA TYR A 39 -11.67 -23.30 -10.66
C TYR A 39 -10.81 -24.21 -9.78
N GLU A 40 -9.98 -25.05 -10.40
CA GLU A 40 -9.01 -25.89 -9.70
C GLU A 40 -8.02 -24.98 -8.96
N ALA A 41 -8.04 -25.04 -7.63
CA ALA A 41 -7.19 -24.25 -6.76
C ALA A 41 -5.73 -24.71 -6.89
N ALA A 42 -4.87 -23.88 -7.50
CA ALA A 42 -3.45 -23.94 -7.21
C ALA A 42 -3.22 -23.34 -5.82
N THR A 43 -2.66 -24.16 -4.94
CA THR A 43 -2.44 -23.97 -3.50
C THR A 43 -1.89 -22.59 -3.11
N GLY A 44 -2.55 -21.91 -2.17
CA GLY A 44 -1.89 -20.97 -1.26
C GLY A 44 -2.60 -19.64 -0.95
N THR A 45 -3.59 -19.22 -1.72
CA THR A 45 -4.24 -17.92 -1.50
C THR A 45 -5.46 -18.08 -0.61
N THR A 46 -5.43 -17.53 0.61
CA THR A 46 -6.65 -17.34 1.41
C THR A 46 -7.54 -16.33 0.69
N VAL A 47 -8.57 -16.83 -0.01
CA VAL A 47 -9.63 -15.98 -0.54
C VAL A 47 -10.61 -15.75 0.61
N GLU A 48 -10.47 -14.62 1.30
CA GLU A 48 -11.56 -14.14 2.15
C GLU A 48 -12.69 -13.70 1.22
N GLU A 49 -13.85 -14.37 1.31
CA GLU A 49 -15.03 -14.04 0.52
C GLU A 49 -15.47 -12.60 0.81
N MET A 50 -15.27 -11.71 -0.16
CA MET A 50 -15.74 -10.34 -0.08
C MET A 50 -17.20 -10.28 -0.54
N THR A 51 -18.13 -10.12 0.40
CA THR A 51 -19.54 -9.85 0.07
C THR A 51 -19.69 -8.37 -0.25
N LEU A 52 -19.93 -8.03 -1.52
CA LEU A 52 -20.21 -6.66 -1.98
C LEU A 52 -21.72 -6.40 -1.99
N ASN A 53 -22.19 -5.50 -1.12
CA ASN A 53 -23.55 -5.00 -1.19
C ASN A 53 -23.64 -3.96 -2.31
N ALA A 54 -24.13 -4.36 -3.49
CA ALA A 54 -24.24 -3.54 -4.69
C ALA A 54 -25.41 -2.52 -4.66
N GLU A 55 -25.68 -1.88 -3.51
CA GLU A 55 -26.76 -0.89 -3.37
C GLU A 55 -26.30 0.57 -3.50
N ASN A 56 -25.03 0.81 -3.85
CA ASN A 56 -24.52 2.16 -4.03
C ASN A 56 -23.94 2.30 -5.45
N ASP A 57 -24.61 3.12 -6.26
CA ASP A 57 -24.29 3.51 -7.63
C ASP A 57 -23.10 4.48 -7.74
N GLY A 58 -22.37 4.68 -6.64
CA GLY A 58 -21.03 5.29 -6.65
C GLY A 58 -19.99 4.25 -7.04
N GLU A 59 -19.18 4.54 -8.07
CA GLU A 59 -18.05 3.70 -8.50
C GLU A 59 -17.24 3.20 -7.30
N THR A 60 -17.41 1.93 -6.96
CA THR A 60 -16.59 1.27 -5.94
C THR A 60 -15.30 0.85 -6.62
N ASN A 61 -14.25 1.65 -6.45
CA ASN A 61 -12.91 1.29 -6.89
C ASN A 61 -12.31 0.30 -5.88
N ILE A 62 -12.49 -1.00 -6.13
CA ILE A 62 -11.84 -2.06 -5.36
C ILE A 62 -10.38 -2.11 -5.77
N GLN A 63 -9.52 -1.43 -5.01
CA GLN A 63 -8.08 -1.58 -5.18
C GLN A 63 -7.65 -2.89 -4.53
N ASN A 64 -7.33 -3.89 -5.36
CA ASN A 64 -6.69 -5.11 -4.90
C ASN A 64 -5.23 -4.79 -4.54
N SER A 65 -4.99 -4.34 -3.31
CA SER A 65 -3.63 -4.15 -2.81
C SER A 65 -3.05 -5.54 -2.53
N ARG A 66 -2.30 -6.09 -3.50
CA ARG A 66 -1.53 -7.31 -3.27
C ARG A 66 -0.49 -7.03 -2.19
N GLU A 67 -0.65 -7.67 -1.05
CA GLU A 67 0.39 -7.69 -0.01
C GLU A 67 1.44 -8.73 -0.42
N ILE A 68 2.71 -8.34 -0.38
CA ILE A 68 3.85 -9.22 -0.69
C ILE A 68 4.76 -9.36 0.54
N SER A 69 5.29 -10.56 0.74
CA SER A 69 6.27 -10.88 1.78
C SER A 69 7.67 -10.88 1.17
N ILE A 70 8.56 -10.05 1.71
CA ILE A 70 9.94 -9.89 1.20
C ILE A 70 10.92 -10.09 2.36
N LYS A 71 12.06 -10.73 2.08
CA LYS A 71 13.19 -10.82 3.01
C LYS A 71 14.20 -9.73 2.68
N ILE A 72 14.56 -8.92 3.67
CA ILE A 72 15.49 -7.81 3.52
C ILE A 72 16.74 -8.08 4.33
N THR A 73 17.89 -8.00 3.66
CA THR A 73 19.21 -7.91 4.28
C THR A 73 19.74 -6.50 4.08
N ILE A 74 20.26 -5.89 5.15
CA ILE A 74 20.99 -4.63 5.11
C ILE A 74 22.41 -4.93 5.58
N ASP A 75 23.38 -4.69 4.70
CA ASP A 75 24.80 -4.79 5.00
C ASP A 75 25.40 -3.38 4.95
N ALA A 76 25.81 -2.87 6.10
CA ALA A 76 26.43 -1.56 6.21
C ALA A 76 27.56 -1.56 7.23
N ASN A 77 28.79 -1.29 6.77
CA ASN A 77 29.96 -1.12 7.61
C ASN A 77 30.18 -2.26 8.63
N GLY A 78 29.90 -3.51 8.22
CA GLY A 78 30.02 -4.70 9.07
C GLY A 78 28.84 -4.95 10.01
N LEU A 79 27.77 -4.15 9.93
CA LEU A 79 26.49 -4.42 10.56
C LEU A 79 25.55 -5.09 9.55
N ASN A 80 25.13 -6.31 9.89
CA ASN A 80 24.18 -7.08 9.09
C ASN A 80 22.84 -7.19 9.83
N SER A 81 21.79 -6.66 9.24
CA SER A 81 20.41 -6.82 9.70
C SER A 81 19.62 -7.63 8.70
N ASN A 82 18.84 -8.61 9.18
CA ASN A 82 17.97 -9.42 8.33
C ASN A 82 16.59 -9.50 8.96
N PHE A 83 15.56 -9.15 8.20
CA PHE A 83 14.17 -9.19 8.64
C PHE A 83 13.23 -9.36 7.46
N GLY A 84 12.02 -9.88 7.73
CA GLY A 84 10.95 -9.92 6.74
C GLY A 84 10.04 -8.70 6.85
N ILE A 85 9.55 -8.21 5.71
CA ILE A 85 8.47 -7.21 5.67
C ILE A 85 7.26 -7.79 4.94
N ARG A 86 6.08 -7.33 5.33
CA ARG A 86 4.87 -7.43 4.52
C ARG A 86 4.43 -6.03 4.16
N ALA A 87 4.27 -5.77 2.87
CA ALA A 87 3.86 -4.47 2.39
C ALA A 87 3.12 -4.59 1.06
N SER A 88 2.38 -3.53 0.73
CA SER A 88 1.73 -3.36 -0.56
C SER A 88 2.59 -2.48 -1.45
N GLY A 89 2.83 -2.92 -2.68
CA GLY A 89 3.56 -2.14 -3.68
C GLY A 89 4.28 -3.04 -4.67
N ASP A 90 4.49 -2.53 -5.88
CA ASP A 90 5.14 -3.27 -6.96
C ASP A 90 6.62 -2.91 -7.12
N THR A 91 7.11 -1.90 -6.39
CA THR A 91 8.47 -1.38 -6.53
C THR A 91 9.21 -1.32 -5.21
N LEU A 92 10.53 -1.46 -5.26
CA LEU A 92 11.40 -1.50 -4.07
C LEU A 92 11.20 -0.26 -3.17
N GLY A 93 11.12 0.93 -3.76
CA GLY A 93 10.87 2.17 -3.02
C GLY A 93 9.52 2.18 -2.30
N ALA A 94 8.48 1.59 -2.90
CA ALA A 94 7.16 1.48 -2.28
C ALA A 94 7.17 0.52 -1.08
N VAL A 95 7.72 -0.70 -1.25
CA VAL A 95 7.81 -1.69 -0.15
C VAL A 95 8.73 -1.23 0.99
N MET A 96 9.79 -0.49 0.67
CA MET A 96 10.76 0.00 1.66
C MET A 96 10.44 1.42 2.18
N GLY A 97 9.30 2.01 1.87
CA GLY A 97 9.02 3.44 2.15
C GLY A 97 9.13 3.85 3.63
N GLY A 98 8.94 2.92 4.58
CA GLY A 98 9.13 3.17 6.02
C GLY A 98 10.59 3.02 6.50
N LEU A 99 11.46 2.45 5.69
CA LEU A 99 12.85 2.13 6.00
C LEU A 99 13.83 2.96 5.18
N MET A 100 13.43 3.42 4.00
CA MET A 100 14.25 4.10 3.03
C MET A 100 13.89 5.58 2.94
N ALA A 101 14.90 6.44 2.93
CA ALA A 101 14.76 7.85 2.61
C ALA A 101 15.86 8.27 1.64
N GLY A 102 15.61 9.31 0.85
CA GLY A 102 16.50 9.70 -0.22
C GLY A 102 16.12 11.01 -0.88
N ILE A 103 16.72 11.26 -2.03
CA ILE A 103 16.53 12.47 -2.82
C ILE A 103 16.05 12.11 -4.22
N TYR A 104 15.17 12.94 -4.79
CA TYR A 104 14.90 12.92 -6.22
C TYR A 104 15.89 13.83 -6.92
N ASN A 105 16.57 13.27 -7.92
CA ASN A 105 17.50 13.99 -8.78
C ASN A 105 16.73 14.77 -9.85
N SER A 106 17.42 15.69 -10.53
CA SER A 106 16.82 16.52 -11.58
C SER A 106 16.31 15.73 -12.79
N ASP A 107 16.80 14.51 -13.00
CA ASP A 107 16.34 13.59 -14.03
C ASP A 107 15.10 12.77 -13.61
N GLY A 108 14.58 13.01 -12.40
CA GLY A 108 13.44 12.30 -11.82
C GLY A 108 13.78 10.96 -11.16
N SER A 109 15.06 10.53 -11.19
CA SER A 109 15.48 9.32 -10.49
C SER A 109 15.53 9.55 -8.98
N PHE A 110 15.12 8.55 -8.20
CA PHE A 110 15.30 8.53 -6.76
C PHE A 110 16.64 7.86 -6.40
N THR A 111 17.40 8.51 -5.52
CA THR A 111 18.62 7.95 -4.90
C THR A 111 18.42 7.79 -3.41
N ALA A 112 18.51 6.56 -2.90
CA ALA A 112 18.49 6.28 -1.48
C ALA A 112 19.71 6.90 -0.78
N LYS A 113 19.47 7.61 0.32
CA LYS A 113 20.50 8.18 1.20
C LYS A 113 20.55 7.48 2.55
N THR A 114 19.40 7.06 3.04
CA THR A 114 19.27 6.41 4.34
C THR A 114 18.48 5.12 4.19
N ILE A 115 18.96 4.05 4.82
CA ILE A 115 18.20 2.80 4.96
C ILE A 115 18.28 2.36 6.42
N ASN A 116 17.12 2.12 7.04
CA ASN A 116 16.98 1.73 8.45
C ASN A 116 17.76 2.66 9.40
N GLY A 117 17.71 3.98 9.12
CA GLY A 117 18.42 5.00 9.90
C GLY A 117 19.93 5.12 9.64
N ILE A 118 20.51 4.29 8.78
CA ILE A 118 21.92 4.36 8.41
C ILE A 118 22.07 5.25 7.18
N GLU A 119 22.78 6.36 7.32
CA GLU A 119 23.05 7.32 6.24
C GLU A 119 24.33 6.94 5.49
N ALA A 120 24.28 7.01 4.15
CA ALA A 120 25.46 6.85 3.31
C ALA A 120 26.39 8.07 3.44
N GLY A 121 27.69 7.83 3.65
CA GLY A 121 28.70 8.89 3.66
C GLY A 121 28.86 9.57 2.29
N GLU A 122 29.64 10.67 2.26
CA GLU A 122 29.85 11.48 1.05
C GLU A 122 30.38 10.67 -0.14
N ASN A 123 31.22 9.67 0.12
CA ASN A 123 31.79 8.77 -0.88
C ASN A 123 31.18 7.37 -0.82
N GLN A 124 29.93 7.24 -0.36
CA GLN A 124 29.24 5.96 -0.29
C GLN A 124 27.88 6.02 -1.00
N LYS A 125 27.41 4.86 -1.44
CA LYS A 125 26.07 4.68 -2.01
C LYS A 125 25.45 3.36 -1.56
N TRP A 126 24.13 3.32 -1.54
CA TRP A 126 23.39 2.08 -1.41
C TRP A 126 23.30 1.38 -2.76
N VAL A 127 23.74 0.14 -2.81
CA VAL A 127 23.60 -0.77 -3.95
C VAL A 127 22.55 -1.81 -3.59
N PHE A 128 21.62 -2.06 -4.50
CA PHE A 128 20.51 -2.98 -4.29
C PHE A 128 20.73 -4.25 -5.10
N TYR A 129 20.43 -5.38 -4.48
CA TYR A 129 20.32 -6.68 -5.14
C TYR A 129 18.91 -7.21 -4.91
N VAL A 130 18.32 -7.79 -5.95
CA VAL A 130 17.06 -8.53 -5.89
C VAL A 130 17.39 -9.95 -6.32
N ASN A 131 17.20 -10.93 -5.44
CA ASN A 131 17.54 -12.33 -5.69
C ASN A 131 18.97 -12.51 -6.23
N ASP A 132 19.94 -11.88 -5.54
CA ASP A 132 21.37 -11.83 -5.89
C ASP A 132 21.74 -11.09 -7.19
N GLU A 133 20.78 -10.50 -7.90
CA GLU A 133 21.03 -9.69 -9.10
C GLU A 133 21.15 -8.21 -8.77
N ILE A 134 22.29 -7.60 -9.15
CA ILE A 134 22.54 -6.17 -8.95
C ILE A 134 21.56 -5.32 -9.75
N GLN A 135 20.94 -4.37 -9.08
CA GLN A 135 20.03 -3.41 -9.69
C GLN A 135 20.76 -2.09 -9.96
N THR A 136 20.69 -1.64 -11.21
CA THR A 136 21.37 -0.41 -11.68
C THR A 136 20.40 0.74 -11.97
N ILE A 137 19.13 0.56 -11.62
CA ILE A 137 18.05 1.55 -11.81
C ILE A 137 17.58 2.10 -10.46
N SER A 138 16.76 3.15 -10.49
CA SER A 138 16.24 3.79 -9.29
C SER A 138 15.35 2.84 -8.47
N PRO A 139 15.38 2.85 -7.12
CA PRO A 139 14.54 2.02 -6.27
C PRO A 139 13.04 2.11 -6.57
N ASP A 140 12.55 3.27 -6.99
CA ASP A 140 11.13 3.45 -7.35
C ASP A 140 10.75 2.78 -8.68
N GLN A 141 11.73 2.23 -9.39
CA GLN A 141 11.57 1.54 -10.68
C GLN A 141 11.96 0.05 -10.61
N ILE A 142 12.61 -0.39 -9.53
CA ILE A 142 12.96 -1.80 -9.32
C ILE A 142 11.67 -2.55 -9.00
N ALA A 143 11.24 -3.43 -9.90
CA ALA A 143 10.08 -4.29 -9.66
C ALA A 143 10.41 -5.34 -8.59
N VAL A 144 9.44 -5.62 -7.73
CA VAL A 144 9.53 -6.66 -6.70
C VAL A 144 8.31 -7.56 -6.72
N ALA A 145 8.48 -8.79 -6.25
CA ALA A 145 7.46 -9.80 -6.14
C ALA A 145 7.43 -10.46 -4.76
N ASP A 146 6.32 -11.13 -4.48
CA ASP A 146 6.19 -11.97 -3.29
C ASP A 146 7.26 -13.07 -3.27
N GLY A 147 7.97 -13.18 -2.15
CA GLY A 147 9.06 -14.12 -1.94
C GLY A 147 10.45 -13.61 -2.33
N ASP A 148 10.57 -12.40 -2.89
CA ASP A 148 11.89 -11.86 -3.25
C ASP A 148 12.81 -11.67 -2.03
N GLU A 149 14.11 -11.84 -2.27
CA GLU A 149 15.17 -11.50 -1.34
C GLU A 149 15.87 -10.21 -1.79
N ILE A 150 15.81 -9.18 -0.94
CA ILE A 150 16.44 -7.89 -1.18
C ILE A 150 17.69 -7.80 -0.32
N ASN A 151 18.81 -7.41 -0.94
CA ASN A 151 20.01 -7.03 -0.21
C ASN A 151 20.38 -5.57 -0.52
N ALA A 152 20.41 -4.72 0.51
CA ALA A 152 20.84 -3.34 0.41
C ALA A 152 22.23 -3.21 1.04
N VAL A 153 23.23 -2.95 0.21
CA VAL A 153 24.64 -2.94 0.59
C VAL A 153 25.20 -1.52 0.50
N LEU A 154 25.73 -1.02 1.62
CA LEU A 154 26.44 0.26 1.63
C LEU A 154 27.84 0.06 1.03
N THR A 155 28.11 0.75 -0.08
CA THR A 155 29.30 0.54 -0.90
C THR A 155 30.06 1.84 -1.08
N ASP A 156 31.38 1.81 -0.93
CA ASP A 156 32.25 2.95 -1.25
C ASP A 156 32.25 3.23 -2.76
N MET A 157 32.24 4.50 -3.14
CA MET A 157 32.37 4.96 -4.51
C MET A 157 33.85 5.14 -4.84
N GLU A 158 34.31 4.54 -5.93
CA GLU A 158 35.66 4.73 -6.48
C GLU A 158 35.87 6.14 -7.06
#